data_AF-A0A2M7UQZ3-F1
#
_entry.id   AF-A0A2M7UQZ3-F1
#
_cell.length_a   1.000
_cell.length_b   1.000
_cell.length_c   1.000
_cell.angle_alpha   90.00
_cell.angle_beta   90.00
_cell.angle_gamma   90.00
#
_symmetry.space_group_name_H-M   'P 1'
#
loop_
_entity.id
_entity.type
_entity.pdbx_description
1 polymer ?
#
loop_
_entity_poly.entity_id
_entity_poly.type
_entity_poly.pdbx_seq_one_letter_code
_entity_poly.pdbx_strand_id
1 'polypeptide(L)'
;MKKGLAILLSTVFLLSLSGCKLTNFFKSEKDRFIGATSEALCVIFTSENPMAPTPETSDKVKAIYSNYGFDAEDQAGMEAITKNYEKDEEVKNVTAKALQECSGIDVTAPTSAEISADTAPTDEVPAVDEAPAEQPVK
;
A
#
# COMPACT_ATOMS: atom_id res chain seq x y z
N MET A 1 -38.37 23.49 -33.74
CA MET A 1 -37.19 22.60 -33.93
C MET A 1 -36.23 22.81 -32.76
N LYS A 2 -36.31 22.02 -31.67
CA LYS A 2 -35.51 22.22 -30.43
C LYS A 2 -35.12 20.92 -29.70
N LYS A 3 -35.29 19.74 -30.32
CA LYS A 3 -35.09 18.43 -29.67
C LYS A 3 -33.74 17.75 -29.99
N GLY A 4 -32.92 18.34 -30.86
CA GLY A 4 -31.67 17.71 -31.34
C GLY A 4 -30.40 18.00 -30.52
N LEU A 5 -30.42 18.98 -29.61
CA LEU A 5 -29.20 19.41 -28.90
C LEU A 5 -28.87 18.54 -27.67
N ALA A 6 -29.85 17.86 -27.09
CA ALA A 6 -29.67 17.10 -25.85
C ALA A 6 -28.89 15.78 -26.05
N ILE A 7 -28.88 15.22 -27.26
CA ILE A 7 -28.28 13.90 -27.53
C ILE A 7 -26.76 14.02 -27.74
N LEU A 8 -26.26 15.14 -28.29
CA LEU A 8 -24.82 15.35 -28.51
C LEU A 8 -24.03 15.68 -27.24
N LEU A 9 -24.67 16.26 -26.22
CA LEU A 9 -24.01 16.53 -24.93
C LEU A 9 -23.81 15.27 -24.08
N SER A 10 -24.66 14.24 -24.26
CA SER A 10 -24.57 13.00 -23.47
C SER A 10 -23.42 12.10 -23.91
N THR A 11 -23.10 12.06 -25.21
CA THR A 11 -21.99 11.24 -25.74
C THR A 11 -20.61 11.78 -25.37
N VAL A 12 -20.45 13.10 -25.27
CA VAL A 12 -19.17 13.72 -24.87
C VAL A 12 -18.83 13.41 -23.41
N PHE A 13 -19.82 13.33 -22.52
CA PHE A 13 -19.60 13.05 -21.09
C PHE A 13 -19.15 11.60 -20.82
N LEU A 14 -19.60 10.64 -21.63
CA LEU A 14 -19.19 9.23 -21.52
C LEU A 14 -17.77 8.97 -22.04
N LEU A 15 -17.25 9.79 -22.96
CA LEU A 15 -15.88 9.72 -23.45
C LEU A 15 -14.85 10.30 -22.46
N SER A 16 -15.28 11.13 -21.50
CA SER A 16 -14.40 11.75 -20.50
C SER A 16 -13.94 10.78 -19.40
N LEU A 17 -14.73 9.75 -19.08
CA LEU A 17 -14.42 8.79 -18.01
C LEU A 17 -13.31 7.79 -18.40
N SER A 18 -12.96 7.71 -19.68
CA SER A 18 -11.83 6.89 -20.15
C SER A 18 -10.52 7.68 -20.30
N GLY A 19 -10.53 8.98 -19.99
CA GLY A 19 -9.42 9.90 -20.25
C GLY A 19 -8.26 9.87 -19.24
N CYS A 20 -8.45 9.33 -18.02
CA CYS A 20 -7.39 9.32 -16.99
C CYS A 20 -6.30 8.27 -17.23
N LYS A 21 -6.51 7.28 -18.11
CA LYS A 21 -5.50 6.25 -18.40
C LYS A 21 -4.46 6.71 -19.42
N LEU A 22 -4.81 7.65 -20.31
CA LEU A 22 -3.91 8.07 -21.39
C LEU A 22 -2.77 8.96 -20.91
N THR A 23 -3.00 9.80 -19.89
CA THR A 23 -1.99 10.73 -19.35
C THR A 23 -0.90 10.03 -18.53
N ASN A 24 -1.25 8.93 -17.84
CA ASN A 24 -0.27 8.10 -17.14
C ASN A 24 0.56 7.25 -18.11
N PHE A 25 0.05 6.91 -19.29
CA PHE A 25 0.78 6.08 -20.26
C PHE A 25 2.03 6.76 -20.86
N PHE A 26 2.08 8.09 -20.88
CA PHE A 26 3.24 8.86 -21.37
C PHE A 26 4.30 9.15 -20.30
N LYS A 27 4.06 8.75 -19.04
CA LYS A 27 5.02 8.92 -17.95
C LYS A 27 5.99 7.75 -17.89
N SER A 28 7.20 7.98 -17.35
CA SER A 28 8.15 6.89 -17.11
C SER A 28 7.59 5.88 -16.10
N GLU A 29 8.05 4.63 -16.14
CA GLU A 29 7.65 3.63 -15.15
C GLU A 29 7.87 4.11 -13.71
N LYS A 30 9.02 4.76 -13.46
CA LYS A 30 9.35 5.36 -12.17
C LYS A 30 8.33 6.43 -11.75
N ASP A 31 7.97 7.36 -12.62
CA ASP A 31 7.00 8.42 -12.29
C ASP A 31 5.61 7.84 -12.01
N ARG A 32 5.23 6.78 -12.72
CA ARG A 32 3.97 6.07 -12.48
C ARG A 32 4.02 5.36 -11.12
N PHE A 33 5.13 4.71 -10.80
CA PHE A 33 5.32 4.02 -9.53
C PHE A 33 5.30 4.98 -8.35
N ILE A 34 6.01 6.12 -8.44
CA ILE A 34 6.00 7.18 -7.43
C ILE A 34 4.58 7.72 -7.23
N GLY A 35 3.85 7.99 -8.32
CA GLY A 35 2.48 8.49 -8.27
C GLY A 35 1.53 7.50 -7.58
N ALA A 36 1.55 6.24 -8.02
CA ALA A 36 0.73 5.18 -7.45
C ALA A 36 1.03 4.96 -5.96
N THR A 37 2.32 4.92 -5.59
CA THR A 37 2.76 4.72 -4.20
C THR A 37 2.31 5.87 -3.32
N SER A 38 2.49 7.11 -3.78
CA SER A 38 2.06 8.30 -3.03
C SER A 38 0.55 8.30 -2.79
N GLU A 39 -0.25 8.05 -3.82
CA GLU A 39 -1.71 8.01 -3.69
C GLU A 39 -2.18 6.84 -2.80
N ALA A 40 -1.56 5.66 -2.95
CA ALA A 40 -1.85 4.50 -2.13
C ALA A 40 -1.55 4.74 -0.65
N LEU A 41 -0.41 5.38 -0.34
CA LEU A 41 -0.08 5.78 1.03
C LEU A 41 -1.16 6.69 1.61
N CYS A 42 -1.67 7.64 0.83
CA CYS A 42 -2.72 8.52 1.31
C CYS A 42 -4.01 7.78 1.62
N VAL A 43 -4.41 6.82 0.79
CA VAL A 43 -5.58 5.96 1.09
C VAL A 43 -5.37 5.15 2.37
N ILE A 44 -4.17 4.60 2.58
CA ILE A 44 -3.86 3.81 3.77
C ILE A 44 -3.89 4.68 5.03
N PHE A 45 -3.16 5.82 5.03
CA PHE A 45 -3.00 6.67 6.21
C PHE A 45 -4.21 7.56 6.53
N THR A 46 -5.14 7.72 5.59
CA THR A 46 -6.45 8.35 5.85
C THR A 46 -7.54 7.35 6.23
N SER A 47 -7.25 6.05 6.23
CA SER A 47 -8.20 5.02 6.66
C SER A 47 -8.35 5.00 8.19
N GLU A 48 -9.49 4.48 8.67
CA GLU A 48 -9.79 4.41 10.11
C GLU A 48 -8.74 3.62 10.91
N ASN A 49 -8.07 2.65 10.27
CA ASN A 49 -6.97 1.89 10.87
C ASN A 49 -5.88 1.59 9.82
N PRO A 50 -4.84 2.44 9.71
CA PRO A 50 -3.77 2.26 8.73
C PRO A 50 -2.94 0.99 8.96
N MET A 51 -2.95 0.43 10.18
CA MET A 51 -2.21 -0.77 10.53
C MET A 51 -2.97 -2.06 10.21
N ALA A 52 -4.28 -1.96 9.97
CA ALA A 52 -5.15 -3.08 9.60
C ALA A 52 -6.08 -2.63 8.47
N PRO A 53 -5.57 -2.51 7.23
CA PRO A 53 -6.36 -2.06 6.10
C PRO A 53 -7.55 -2.99 5.87
N THR A 54 -8.74 -2.40 5.71
CA THR A 54 -9.95 -3.14 5.36
C THR A 54 -9.88 -3.65 3.92
N PRO A 55 -10.72 -4.63 3.53
CA PRO A 55 -10.84 -5.04 2.13
C PRO A 55 -11.11 -3.85 1.19
N GLU A 56 -11.93 -2.88 1.62
CA GLU A 56 -12.21 -1.67 0.85
C GLU A 56 -10.95 -0.82 0.62
N THR A 57 -10.11 -0.66 1.65
CA THR A 57 -8.80 0.03 1.51
C THR A 57 -7.90 -0.73 0.54
N SER A 58 -7.85 -2.06 0.62
CA SER A 58 -7.05 -2.89 -0.29
C SER A 58 -7.52 -2.76 -1.74
N ASP A 59 -8.83 -2.80 -2.00
CA ASP A 59 -9.41 -2.64 -3.33
C ASP A 59 -9.11 -1.26 -3.92
N LYS A 60 -9.17 -0.20 -3.11
CA LYS A 60 -8.79 1.17 -3.52
C LYS A 60 -7.31 1.25 -3.90
N VAL A 61 -6.42 0.65 -3.11
CA VAL A 61 -4.99 0.61 -3.41
C VAL A 61 -4.72 -0.13 -4.72
N LYS A 62 -5.35 -1.30 -4.93
CA LYS A 62 -5.25 -2.06 -6.19
C LYS A 62 -5.74 -1.25 -7.39
N ALA A 63 -6.86 -0.54 -7.24
CA ALA A 63 -7.40 0.32 -8.28
C ALA A 63 -6.45 1.48 -8.64
N ILE A 64 -5.77 2.07 -7.65
CA ILE A 64 -4.74 3.09 -7.88
C ILE A 64 -3.62 2.52 -8.75
N TYR A 65 -2.97 1.43 -8.35
CA TYR A 65 -1.89 0.83 -9.14
C TYR A 65 -2.35 0.46 -10.57
N SER A 66 -3.58 -0.06 -10.70
CA SER A 66 -4.21 -0.33 -12.00
C SER A 66 -4.40 0.92 -12.86
N ASN A 67 -4.76 2.06 -12.25
CA ASN A 67 -4.90 3.36 -12.94
C ASN A 67 -3.55 3.94 -13.40
N TYR A 68 -2.46 3.57 -12.73
CA TYR A 68 -1.10 3.89 -13.14
C TYR A 68 -0.51 2.88 -14.14
N GLY A 69 -1.26 1.83 -14.48
CA GLY A 69 -0.88 0.85 -15.50
C GLY A 69 -0.05 -0.32 -14.97
N PHE A 70 -0.10 -0.58 -13.67
CA PHE A 70 0.45 -1.78 -13.05
C PHE A 70 -0.63 -2.83 -12.88
N ASP A 71 -0.28 -4.10 -13.05
CA ASP A 71 -1.18 -5.19 -12.70
C ASP A 71 -1.07 -5.45 -11.19
N ALA A 72 -2.03 -4.93 -10.41
CA ALA A 72 -2.03 -5.07 -8.96
C ALA A 72 -2.34 -6.50 -8.49
N GLU A 73 -2.80 -7.39 -9.37
CA GLU A 73 -2.99 -8.81 -9.09
C GLU A 73 -1.74 -9.64 -9.43
N ASP A 74 -0.80 -9.09 -10.22
CA ASP A 74 0.51 -9.70 -10.47
C ASP A 74 1.48 -9.40 -9.31
N GLN A 75 1.40 -10.24 -8.28
CA GLN A 75 2.28 -10.11 -7.12
C GLN A 75 3.76 -10.12 -7.49
N ALA A 76 4.19 -10.99 -8.40
CA ALA A 76 5.60 -11.11 -8.79
C ALA A 76 6.08 -9.86 -9.54
N GLY A 77 5.24 -9.31 -10.43
CA GLY A 77 5.51 -8.05 -11.13
C GLY A 77 5.60 -6.87 -10.16
N MET A 78 4.68 -6.78 -9.21
CA MET A 78 4.68 -5.74 -8.18
C MET A 78 5.94 -5.81 -7.30
N GLU A 79 6.31 -7.01 -6.81
CA GLU A 79 7.52 -7.21 -6.03
C GLU A 79 8.79 -6.83 -6.83
N ALA A 80 8.84 -7.16 -8.12
CA ALA A 80 9.96 -6.80 -8.98
C ALA A 80 10.11 -5.28 -9.14
N ILE A 81 8.99 -4.57 -9.36
CA ILE A 81 8.98 -3.10 -9.48
C ILE A 81 9.40 -2.45 -8.17
N THR A 82 8.85 -2.89 -7.04
CA THR A 82 9.25 -2.40 -5.72
C THR A 82 10.74 -2.57 -5.50
N LYS A 83 11.27 -3.77 -5.79
CA LYS A 83 12.71 -4.05 -5.65
C LYS A 83 13.59 -3.21 -6.58
N ASN A 84 13.12 -2.90 -7.80
CA ASN A 84 13.84 -2.03 -8.72
C ASN A 84 14.02 -0.61 -8.18
N TYR A 85 13.04 -0.13 -7.40
CA TYR A 85 12.98 1.26 -6.95
C TYR A 85 13.23 1.45 -5.44
N GLU A 86 13.35 0.38 -4.65
CA GLU A 86 13.51 0.44 -3.18
C GLU A 86 14.77 1.22 -2.73
N LYS A 87 15.81 1.27 -3.58
CA LYS A 87 17.07 1.97 -3.33
C LYS A 87 17.21 3.28 -4.12
N ASP A 88 16.20 3.65 -4.91
CA ASP A 88 16.22 4.89 -5.66
C ASP A 88 15.94 6.05 -4.70
N GLU A 89 16.90 6.97 -4.56
CA GLU A 89 16.82 8.08 -3.60
C GLU A 89 15.71 9.07 -3.95
N GLU A 90 15.35 9.23 -5.22
CA GLU A 90 14.21 10.06 -5.61
C GLU A 90 12.90 9.41 -5.16
N VAL A 91 12.73 8.12 -5.43
CA VAL A 91 11.55 7.36 -5.01
C VAL A 91 11.42 7.39 -3.49
N LYS A 92 12.51 7.18 -2.75
CA LYS A 92 12.52 7.25 -1.28
C LYS A 92 12.11 8.63 -0.77
N ASN A 93 12.70 9.70 -1.32
CA ASN A 93 12.40 11.08 -0.90
C ASN A 93 10.95 11.47 -1.18
N VAL A 94 10.41 11.13 -2.36
CA VAL A 94 9.01 11.44 -2.69
C VAL A 94 8.05 10.60 -1.85
N THR A 95 8.34 9.33 -1.66
CA THR A 95 7.52 8.43 -0.83
C THR A 95 7.52 8.87 0.64
N ALA A 96 8.67 9.28 1.19
CA ALA A 96 8.77 9.81 2.54
C ALA A 96 7.99 11.13 2.70
N LYS A 97 8.06 12.02 1.70
CA LYS A 97 7.26 13.24 1.68
C LYS A 97 5.76 12.95 1.62
N ALA A 98 5.32 12.03 0.76
CA ALA A 98 3.93 11.62 0.67
C ALA A 98 3.44 11.00 1.99
N LEU A 99 4.28 10.18 2.62
CA LEU A 99 3.99 9.64 3.95
C LEU A 99 3.82 10.76 4.98
N GLN A 100 4.70 11.76 5.02
CA GLN A 100 4.58 12.91 5.91
C GLN A 100 3.29 13.68 5.68
N GLU A 101 2.99 14.00 4.41
CA GLU A 101 1.81 14.78 4.02
C GLU A 101 0.51 14.04 4.33
N CYS A 102 0.48 12.71 4.16
CA CYS A 102 -0.75 11.93 4.28
C CYS A 102 -0.96 11.27 5.65
N SER A 103 0.09 11.06 6.43
CA SER A 103 -0.04 10.63 7.83
C SER A 103 -0.11 11.79 8.83
N GLY A 104 0.34 12.98 8.42
CA GLY A 104 0.55 14.10 9.33
C GLY A 104 1.70 13.89 10.32
N ILE A 105 2.48 12.81 10.16
CA ILE A 105 3.65 12.49 11.00
C ILE A 105 4.89 13.11 10.36
N ASP A 106 5.59 13.95 11.12
CA ASP A 106 6.86 14.53 10.68
C ASP A 106 7.99 13.48 10.73
N VAL A 107 8.28 12.88 9.58
CA VAL A 107 9.39 11.91 9.40
C VAL A 107 10.75 12.57 9.14
N THR A 108 10.85 13.92 9.18
CA THR A 108 12.13 14.63 9.06
C THR A 108 12.87 14.80 10.39
N ALA A 109 12.22 14.51 11.51
CA ALA A 109 12.91 14.37 12.78
C ALA A 109 13.76 13.09 12.75
N PRO A 110 15.10 13.17 12.93
CA PRO A 110 15.87 11.97 13.20
C PRO A 110 15.26 11.35 14.45
N THR A 111 14.76 10.12 14.35
CA THR A 111 14.33 9.33 15.50
C THR A 111 15.58 8.99 16.33
N SER A 112 16.05 9.97 17.11
CA SER A 112 16.86 9.76 18.31
C SER A 112 15.99 9.30 19.48
N ALA A 113 14.71 8.99 19.24
CA ALA A 113 13.93 8.19 20.17
C ALA A 113 14.36 6.74 19.98
N GLU A 114 15.29 6.35 20.84
CA GLU A 114 15.45 5.00 21.35
C GLU A 114 14.08 4.31 21.38
N ILE A 115 13.82 3.47 20.39
CA ILE A 115 12.85 2.39 20.56
C ILE A 115 13.53 1.46 21.55
N SER A 116 13.36 1.77 22.84
CA SER A 116 13.49 0.79 23.91
C SER A 116 12.51 -0.31 23.57
N ALA A 117 13.01 -1.31 22.83
CA ALA A 117 12.47 -2.64 22.81
C ALA A 117 12.60 -3.22 24.23
N ASP A 118 11.75 -2.74 25.15
CA ASP A 118 11.38 -3.50 26.33
C ASP A 118 10.32 -4.52 25.89
N THR A 119 10.78 -5.49 25.11
CA THR A 119 10.12 -6.78 24.99
C THR A 119 11.04 -7.75 25.68
N ALA A 120 10.93 -7.79 27.01
CA ALA A 120 11.42 -8.93 27.76
C ALA A 120 10.62 -10.16 27.30
N PRO A 121 11.27 -11.21 26.75
CA PRO A 121 10.64 -12.50 26.63
C PRO A 121 10.62 -13.11 28.03
N THR A 122 9.47 -13.12 28.69
CA THR A 122 9.26 -14.07 29.79
C THR A 122 8.68 -15.34 29.18
N ASP A 123 9.59 -16.14 28.65
CA ASP A 123 9.46 -17.60 28.62
C ASP A 123 9.20 -18.07 30.05
N GLU A 124 7.95 -18.39 30.37
CA GLU A 124 7.64 -19.27 31.48
C GLU A 124 6.81 -20.44 30.93
N VAL A 125 7.54 -21.42 30.38
CA VAL A 125 7.03 -22.77 30.15
C VAL A 125 7.07 -23.47 31.51
N PRO A 126 5.93 -23.80 32.15
CA PRO A 126 5.97 -24.65 33.32
C PRO A 126 6.41 -26.06 32.90
N ALA A 127 7.47 -26.51 33.56
CA ALA A 127 8.01 -27.85 33.47
C ALA A 127 6.90 -28.88 33.74
N VAL A 128 6.67 -29.75 32.77
CA VAL A 128 5.90 -30.98 32.97
C VAL A 128 6.83 -31.94 33.71
N ASP A 129 6.54 -32.13 35.00
CA ASP A 129 7.25 -33.03 35.89
C ASP A 129 7.08 -34.48 35.42
N GLU A 130 8.21 -35.14 35.22
CA GLU A 130 8.40 -36.52 34.81
C GLU A 130 8.32 -37.42 36.04
N ALA A 131 7.38 -38.37 36.07
CA ALA A 131 7.38 -39.42 37.08
C ALA A 131 7.04 -40.80 36.47
N PRO A 132 7.59 -41.88 37.04
CA PRO A 132 8.32 -42.89 36.27
C PRO A 132 7.51 -44.14 35.90
N ALA A 133 8.09 -44.89 34.96
CA ALA A 133 7.67 -46.18 34.47
C ALA A 133 7.37 -47.21 35.58
N GLU A 134 6.17 -47.80 35.54
CA GLU A 134 5.94 -49.13 36.08
C GLU A 134 6.12 -50.18 34.97
N GLN A 135 6.96 -51.17 35.31
CA GLN A 135 7.35 -52.32 34.52
C GLN A 135 6.29 -53.43 34.51
N PRO A 136 6.42 -54.47 33.65
CA PRO A 136 5.32 -55.33 33.25
C PRO A 136 5.07 -56.46 34.26
N VAL A 137 3.79 -56.86 34.39
CA VAL A 137 3.43 -58.13 35.01
C VAL A 137 2.91 -59.08 33.93
N LYS A 138 3.45 -60.28 34.04
CA LYS A 138 3.45 -61.46 33.18
C LYS A 138 2.06 -61.96 32.76
#